data_AF-A0A8S0W7P1-F1
#
_entry.id   AF-A0A8S0W7P1-F1
#
_cell.length_a   1.000
_cell.length_b   1.000
_cell.length_c   1.000
_cell.angle_alpha   90.00
_cell.angle_beta   90.00
_cell.angle_gamma   90.00
#
_symmetry.space_group_name_H-M   'P 1'
#
loop_
_entity.id
_entity.type
_entity.pdbx_description
1 polymer ?
#
loop_
_entity_poly.entity_id
_entity_poly.type
_entity_poly.pdbx_seq_one_letter_code
_entity_poly.pdbx_strand_id
1 'polypeptide(L)'
;MRQLQLSHTHITFSMSLTKSGLNGASTLAPNLFIEAMKVQIEDRTYRVPAYHLLASPIIQDGLERALMVDTERSIDLTAYISKEQFEGLIEVLHPSSITFDRSPRGKVWVSALLAATRLKMKTVRATSIQAIFDGAGGPMTPLEKLRTGYRSSVSSLFCQGCEELVNQSATLSISELQFLNWGGMGPRIMLLREERLQMELVRALVHGAGKDFDVAERVREVFAEELEMVREVEGKMSEQMILEDSDIRSAFLSDNQIVAPRLVGFNISYLSCRR
;
A
#
# COMPACT_ATOMS: atom_id res chain seq x y z
N MET A 1 0.36 -33.21 -19.63
CA MET A 1 -0.38 -32.28 -18.76
C MET A 1 0.50 -31.94 -17.57
N ARG A 2 1.00 -30.70 -17.47
CA ARG A 2 1.83 -30.23 -16.34
C ARG A 2 0.90 -29.58 -15.30
N GLN A 3 0.81 -30.17 -14.12
CA GLN A 3 0.14 -29.54 -12.97
C GLN A 3 1.03 -28.39 -12.46
N LEU A 4 0.52 -27.17 -12.52
CA LEU A 4 1.10 -26.01 -11.86
C LEU A 4 0.72 -26.09 -10.38
N GLN A 5 1.69 -26.36 -9.51
CA GLN A 5 1.53 -26.20 -8.07
C GLN A 5 1.55 -24.71 -7.74
N LEU A 6 0.42 -24.18 -7.27
CA LEU A 6 0.35 -22.85 -6.67
C LEU A 6 0.90 -22.93 -5.24
N SER A 7 2.09 -22.39 -5.01
CA SER A 7 2.68 -22.24 -3.68
C SER A 7 1.88 -21.20 -2.88
N HIS A 8 1.31 -21.58 -1.75
CA HIS A 8 0.74 -20.65 -0.78
C HIS A 8 1.86 -19.97 0.00
N THR A 9 2.13 -18.70 -0.32
CA THR A 9 2.99 -17.83 0.47
C THR A 9 2.24 -17.40 1.73
N HIS A 10 2.59 -17.98 2.88
CA HIS A 10 2.12 -17.50 4.18
C HIS A 10 2.90 -16.25 4.56
N ILE A 11 2.31 -15.06 4.38
CA ILE A 11 2.83 -13.82 4.95
C ILE A 11 2.49 -13.83 6.44
N THR A 12 3.50 -13.92 7.30
CA THR A 12 3.33 -13.91 8.76
C THR A 12 3.65 -12.50 9.28
N PHE A 13 2.65 -11.80 9.79
CA PHE A 13 2.85 -10.52 10.49
C PHE A 13 3.12 -10.78 11.97
N SER A 14 4.36 -10.56 12.43
CA SER A 14 4.69 -10.54 13.85
C SER A 14 4.76 -9.09 14.35
N MET A 15 3.68 -8.60 14.97
CA MET A 15 3.77 -7.38 15.77
C MET A 15 4.27 -7.73 17.17
N SER A 16 5.48 -7.31 17.51
CA SER A 16 5.96 -7.32 18.90
C SER A 16 5.54 -6.01 19.56
N LEU A 17 4.56 -6.08 20.45
CA LEU A 17 4.15 -4.96 21.30
C LEU A 17 4.91 -5.04 22.62
N THR A 18 6.00 -4.31 22.71
CA THR A 18 6.70 -4.09 23.98
C THR A 18 6.04 -2.96 24.76
N LYS A 19 5.79 -3.26 26.03
CA LYS A 19 5.25 -2.38 27.06
C LYS A 19 6.29 -1.30 27.40
N SER A 20 6.34 -0.19 26.66
CA SER A 20 7.18 0.97 27.02
C SER A 20 6.45 1.85 28.03
N GLY A 21 7.20 2.28 29.06
CA GLY A 21 6.70 3.09 30.16
C GLY A 21 6.56 4.54 29.76
N LEU A 22 5.33 5.06 29.75
CA LEU A 22 5.06 6.49 29.61
C LEU A 22 4.50 7.01 30.93
N ASN A 23 5.32 7.75 31.68
CA ASN A 23 4.85 8.64 32.74
C ASN A 23 4.21 9.86 32.06
N GLY A 24 2.91 9.77 31.76
CA GLY A 24 2.10 10.90 31.29
C GLY A 24 1.24 10.64 30.05
N ALA A 25 1.36 9.49 29.39
CA ALA A 25 0.50 9.15 28.26
C ALA A 25 -0.77 8.44 28.74
N SER A 26 -1.91 8.84 28.17
CA SER A 26 -3.18 8.13 28.27
C SER A 26 -2.94 6.65 27.94
N THR A 27 -2.91 5.80 28.97
CA THR A 27 -2.88 4.35 28.83
C THR A 27 -4.14 3.92 28.10
N LEU A 28 -4.05 3.82 26.78
CA LEU A 28 -5.03 3.11 25.96
C LEU A 28 -5.29 1.76 26.63
N ALA A 29 -6.51 1.60 27.15
CA ALA A 29 -6.83 0.53 28.09
C ALA A 29 -6.48 -0.85 27.51
N PRO A 30 -5.97 -1.81 28.31
CA PRO A 30 -5.59 -3.15 27.87
C PRO A 30 -6.72 -3.95 27.18
N ASN A 31 -7.96 -3.47 27.25
CA ASN A 31 -9.13 -4.05 26.61
C ASN A 31 -9.26 -3.75 25.10
N LEU A 32 -8.48 -2.82 24.55
CA LEU A 32 -8.53 -2.45 23.12
C LEU A 32 -8.15 -3.60 22.16
N PHE A 33 -7.47 -4.64 22.65
CA PHE A 33 -7.11 -5.82 21.85
C PHE A 33 -8.29 -6.73 21.53
N ILE A 34 -9.35 -6.68 22.33
CA ILE A 34 -10.52 -7.56 22.19
C ILE A 34 -11.75 -6.77 21.71
N GLU A 35 -11.77 -5.46 21.96
CA GLU A 35 -12.95 -4.66 21.70
C GLU A 35 -13.12 -4.36 20.20
N ALA A 36 -14.28 -4.78 19.67
CA ALA A 36 -14.68 -4.44 18.31
C ALA A 36 -15.11 -2.97 18.25
N MET A 37 -14.49 -2.23 17.34
CA MET A 37 -14.84 -0.86 17.01
C MET A 37 -15.93 -0.84 15.93
N LYS A 38 -16.89 0.09 16.06
CA LYS A 38 -17.84 0.38 14.97
C LYS A 38 -17.18 1.34 13.97
N VAL A 39 -17.17 1.00 12.70
CA VAL A 39 -16.66 1.89 11.64
C VAL A 39 -17.77 2.13 10.63
N GLN A 40 -18.19 3.38 10.47
CA GLN A 40 -19.18 3.78 9.47
C GLN A 40 -18.46 4.07 8.15
N ILE A 41 -18.89 3.42 7.07
CA ILE A 41 -18.45 3.68 5.70
C ILE A 41 -19.70 3.73 4.83
N GLU A 42 -19.97 4.88 4.25
CA GLU A 42 -21.15 5.11 3.40
C GLU A 42 -22.44 4.75 4.18
N ASP A 43 -23.26 3.84 3.67
CA ASP A 43 -24.52 3.39 4.26
C ASP A 43 -24.35 2.20 5.22
N ARG A 44 -23.11 1.79 5.55
CA ARG A 44 -22.83 0.55 6.31
C ARG A 44 -21.96 0.78 7.54
N THR A 45 -22.31 0.07 8.61
CA THR A 45 -21.50 0.00 9.83
C THR A 45 -20.79 -1.35 9.90
N TYR A 46 -19.46 -1.31 9.95
CA TYR A 46 -18.60 -2.47 10.13
C TYR A 46 -18.21 -2.61 11.60
N ARG A 47 -17.98 -3.85 12.05
CA ARG A 47 -17.36 -4.13 13.34
C ARG A 47 -15.98 -4.72 13.10
N VAL A 48 -14.94 -3.99 13.49
CA VAL A 48 -13.54 -4.37 13.25
C VAL A 48 -12.78 -4.34 14.57
N PRO A 49 -11.90 -5.31 14.86
CA PRO A 49 -11.08 -5.25 16.07
C PRO A 49 -10.19 -4.00 16.06
N ALA A 50 -10.23 -3.20 17.13
CA ALA A 50 -9.61 -1.88 17.15
C ALA A 50 -8.11 -1.91 16.87
N TYR A 51 -7.39 -2.91 17.40
CA TYR A 51 -5.94 -3.01 17.28
C TYR A 51 -5.38 -3.05 15.86
N HIS A 52 -6.18 -3.46 14.86
CA HIS A 52 -5.75 -3.44 13.45
C HIS A 52 -5.78 -2.04 12.83
N LEU A 53 -6.69 -1.20 13.31
CA LEU A 53 -6.85 0.15 12.82
C LEU A 53 -5.93 1.14 13.55
N LEU A 54 -5.46 0.77 14.75
CA LEU A 54 -4.46 1.52 15.50
C LEU A 54 -3.12 1.68 14.77
N ALA A 55 -2.86 0.96 13.67
CA ALA A 55 -1.68 1.20 12.84
C ALA A 55 -1.79 2.46 11.96
N SER A 56 -2.97 3.09 11.88
CA SER A 56 -3.17 4.34 11.14
C SER A 56 -3.15 5.54 12.10
N PRO A 57 -2.29 6.54 11.91
CA PRO A 57 -2.31 7.76 12.72
C PRO A 57 -3.63 8.54 12.56
N ILE A 58 -4.25 8.52 11.35
CA ILE A 58 -5.55 9.16 11.13
C ILE A 58 -6.65 8.49 11.95
N ILE A 59 -6.60 7.16 12.06
CA ILE A 59 -7.57 6.41 12.85
C ILE A 59 -7.26 6.54 14.34
N GLN A 60 -5.98 6.63 14.76
CA GLN A 60 -5.60 6.96 16.13
C GLN A 60 -6.19 8.33 16.54
N ASP A 61 -5.94 9.38 15.76
CA ASP A 61 -6.48 10.73 16.02
C ASP A 61 -8.02 10.75 16.01
N GLY A 62 -8.64 9.97 15.13
CA GLY A 62 -10.10 9.81 15.07
C GLY A 62 -10.65 9.05 16.28
N LEU A 63 -9.93 8.02 16.73
CA LEU A 63 -10.28 7.19 17.86
C LEU A 63 -10.12 7.94 19.18
N GLU A 64 -9.03 8.68 19.36
CA GLU A 64 -8.81 9.52 20.54
C GLU A 64 -9.92 10.56 20.68
N ARG A 65 -10.34 11.18 19.58
CA ARG A 65 -11.50 12.08 19.57
C ARG A 65 -12.81 11.36 19.89
N ALA A 66 -13.04 10.16 19.35
CA ALA A 66 -14.23 9.37 19.63
C ALA A 66 -14.30 8.88 21.09
N LEU A 67 -13.14 8.57 21.69
CA LEU A 67 -13.03 8.16 23.09
C LEU A 67 -13.31 9.32 24.07
N MET A 68 -13.10 10.57 23.65
CA MET A 68 -13.36 11.76 24.47
C MET A 68 -14.85 12.15 24.54
N VAL A 69 -15.67 11.70 23.58
CA VAL A 69 -17.09 12.11 23.44
C VAL A 69 -18.07 11.09 24.05
N ASP A 70 -17.55 9.97 24.55
CA ASP A 70 -18.20 8.97 25.42
C ASP A 70 -19.67 8.66 25.08
N THR A 71 -19.90 7.64 24.25
CA THR A 71 -21.02 6.67 24.45
C THR A 71 -21.05 5.53 23.44
N GLU A 72 -20.57 5.70 22.20
CA GLU A 72 -20.39 4.59 21.27
C GLU A 72 -19.13 4.81 20.44
N ARG A 73 -18.10 3.99 20.66
CA ARG A 73 -16.80 4.02 19.94
C ARG A 73 -16.99 3.73 18.46
N SER A 74 -17.46 4.75 17.74
CA SER A 74 -17.73 4.73 16.33
C SER A 74 -16.87 5.78 15.64
N ILE A 75 -16.24 5.41 14.53
CA ILE A 75 -15.56 6.34 13.64
C ILE A 75 -16.27 6.30 12.30
N ASP A 76 -16.52 7.48 11.74
CA ASP A 76 -16.98 7.63 10.36
C ASP A 76 -15.78 7.92 9.45
N LEU A 77 -15.53 7.03 8.49
CA LEU A 77 -14.48 7.21 7.47
C LEU A 77 -15.05 7.48 6.06
N THR A 78 -16.35 7.76 5.95
CA THR A 78 -17.03 7.99 4.66
C THR A 78 -16.42 9.14 3.85
N ALA A 79 -15.87 10.14 4.53
CA ALA A 79 -15.19 11.26 3.89
C ALA A 79 -13.79 10.91 3.29
N TYR A 80 -13.22 9.76 3.67
CA TYR A 80 -11.83 9.43 3.36
C TYR A 80 -11.67 8.29 2.35
N ILE A 81 -12.50 7.25 2.46
CA ILE A 81 -12.39 6.02 1.68
C ILE A 81 -13.78 5.50 1.30
N SER A 82 -13.86 4.83 0.15
CA SER A 82 -15.08 4.13 -0.27
C SER A 82 -15.25 2.79 0.45
N LYS A 83 -16.45 2.24 0.37
CA LYS A 83 -16.74 0.87 0.83
C LYS A 83 -15.77 -0.16 0.27
N GLU A 84 -15.57 -0.17 -1.05
CA GLU A 84 -14.68 -1.14 -1.72
C GLU A 84 -13.22 -1.02 -1.26
N GLN A 85 -12.78 0.20 -0.95
CA GLN A 85 -11.44 0.49 -0.41
C GLN A 85 -11.30 -0.05 1.01
N PHE A 86 -12.32 0.18 1.84
CA PHE A 86 -12.34 -0.33 3.21
C PHE A 86 -12.38 -1.86 3.26
N GLU A 87 -13.25 -2.51 2.49
CA GLU A 87 -13.33 -3.98 2.45
C GLU A 87 -12.00 -4.59 2.00
N GLY A 88 -11.36 -4.04 0.97
CA GLY A 88 -10.03 -4.48 0.53
C GLY A 88 -8.95 -4.28 1.59
N LEU A 89 -8.98 -3.16 2.32
CA LEU A 89 -8.08 -2.91 3.44
C LEU A 89 -8.23 -3.97 4.54
N ILE A 90 -9.47 -4.24 4.98
CA ILE A 90 -9.72 -5.21 6.04
C ILE A 90 -9.37 -6.63 5.57
N GLU A 91 -9.63 -6.99 4.31
CA GLU A 91 -9.23 -8.29 3.76
C GLU A 91 -7.70 -8.51 3.81
N VAL A 92 -6.90 -7.47 3.51
CA VAL A 92 -5.43 -7.52 3.64
C VAL A 92 -4.99 -7.64 5.10
N LEU A 93 -5.67 -6.96 6.02
CA LEU A 93 -5.38 -7.04 7.46
C LEU A 93 -5.85 -8.38 8.06
N HIS A 94 -6.86 -9.03 7.47
CA HIS A 94 -7.54 -10.21 7.99
C HIS A 94 -7.92 -11.23 6.91
N PRO A 95 -6.94 -11.88 6.26
CA PRO A 95 -7.23 -12.84 5.19
C PRO A 95 -8.01 -14.08 5.67
N SER A 96 -7.99 -14.38 6.98
CA SER A 96 -8.64 -15.57 7.57
C SER A 96 -10.04 -15.32 8.11
N SER A 97 -10.46 -14.06 8.31
CA SER A 97 -11.62 -13.75 9.15
C SER A 97 -12.85 -13.31 8.36
N ILE A 98 -12.73 -13.03 7.05
CA ILE A 98 -13.81 -12.35 6.33
C ILE A 98 -14.14 -13.00 5.00
N THR A 99 -15.38 -13.47 4.91
CA THR A 99 -16.04 -13.83 3.66
C THR A 99 -16.76 -12.59 3.12
N PHE A 100 -16.02 -11.58 2.67
CA PHE A 100 -16.65 -10.56 1.83
C PHE A 100 -17.12 -11.25 0.55
N ASP A 101 -18.27 -10.81 0.02
CA ASP A 101 -18.80 -11.32 -1.24
C ASP A 101 -17.70 -11.12 -2.29
N ARG A 102 -17.07 -12.23 -2.71
CA ARG A 102 -15.68 -12.26 -3.18
C ARG A 102 -15.44 -11.26 -4.30
N SER A 103 -14.92 -10.09 -3.94
CA SER A 103 -14.31 -9.18 -4.91
C SER A 103 -13.25 -9.98 -5.66
N PRO A 104 -13.11 -9.86 -6.99
CA PRO A 104 -12.05 -10.55 -7.69
C PRO A 104 -10.72 -10.22 -7.01
N ARG A 105 -10.01 -11.24 -6.52
CA ARG A 105 -8.81 -11.14 -5.64
C ARG A 105 -7.78 -10.11 -6.12
N GLY A 106 -7.78 -9.79 -7.41
CA GLY A 106 -6.97 -8.72 -7.99
C GLY A 106 -7.22 -7.31 -7.52
N LYS A 107 -8.48 -6.95 -7.27
CA LYS A 107 -8.84 -5.59 -6.88
C LYS A 107 -8.57 -5.33 -5.40
N VAL A 108 -8.40 -6.38 -4.60
CA VAL A 108 -8.19 -6.29 -3.14
C VAL A 108 -6.94 -5.47 -2.83
N TRP A 109 -5.79 -5.80 -3.44
CA TRP A 109 -4.53 -5.09 -3.19
C TRP A 109 -4.56 -3.63 -3.68
N VAL A 110 -5.25 -3.35 -4.78
CA VAL A 110 -5.44 -1.97 -5.29
C VAL A 110 -6.33 -1.17 -4.34
N SER A 111 -7.44 -1.75 -3.89
CA SER A 111 -8.33 -1.15 -2.88
C SER A 111 -7.60 -0.86 -1.58
N ALA A 112 -6.84 -1.84 -1.08
CA ALA A 112 -6.03 -1.71 0.13
C ALA A 112 -4.95 -0.64 -0.02
N LEU A 113 -4.27 -0.57 -1.18
CA LEU A 113 -3.28 0.47 -1.47
C LEU A 113 -3.92 1.87 -1.44
N LEU A 114 -5.06 2.05 -2.08
CA LEU A 114 -5.77 3.34 -2.10
C LEU A 114 -6.24 3.73 -0.69
N ALA A 115 -6.82 2.79 0.06
CA ALA A 115 -7.23 3.02 1.44
C ALA A 115 -6.05 3.36 2.34
N ALA A 116 -4.97 2.57 2.28
CA ALA A 116 -3.76 2.77 3.06
C ALA A 116 -3.09 4.12 2.73
N THR A 117 -3.14 4.56 1.47
CA THR A 117 -2.63 5.88 1.08
C THR A 117 -3.46 6.99 1.72
N ARG A 118 -4.81 6.90 1.64
CA ARG A 118 -5.74 7.88 2.23
C ARG A 118 -5.65 7.94 3.76
N LEU A 119 -5.50 6.78 4.39
CA LEU A 119 -5.43 6.60 5.85
C LEU A 119 -3.99 6.66 6.38
N LYS A 120 -2.99 6.95 5.53
CA LYS A 120 -1.57 7.02 5.89
C LYS A 120 -1.04 5.75 6.61
N MET A 121 -1.51 4.57 6.21
CA MET A 121 -1.07 3.28 6.76
C MET A 121 0.18 2.79 6.03
N LYS A 122 1.36 3.20 6.51
CA LYS A 122 2.65 2.97 5.84
C LYS A 122 2.93 1.49 5.54
N THR A 123 2.82 0.63 6.56
CA THR A 123 3.11 -0.80 6.43
C THR A 123 2.17 -1.50 5.44
N VAL A 124 0.87 -1.16 5.49
CA VAL A 124 -0.13 -1.73 4.58
C VAL A 124 0.10 -1.22 3.15
N ARG A 125 0.45 0.06 2.99
CA ARG A 125 0.81 0.64 1.68
C ARG A 125 1.99 -0.09 1.07
N ALA A 126 3.10 -0.22 1.80
CA ALA A 126 4.31 -0.90 1.32
C ALA A 126 4.02 -2.36 0.94
N THR A 127 3.28 -3.09 1.80
CA THR A 127 2.88 -4.47 1.54
C THR A 127 1.99 -4.60 0.31
N SER A 128 1.04 -3.68 0.13
CA SER A 128 0.13 -3.68 -1.02
C SER A 128 0.88 -3.39 -2.33
N ILE A 129 1.84 -2.45 -2.31
CA ILE A 129 2.69 -2.17 -3.47
C ILE A 129 3.48 -3.41 -3.87
N GLN A 130 4.14 -4.05 -2.90
CA GLN A 130 4.92 -5.27 -3.15
C GLN A 130 4.03 -6.37 -3.73
N ALA A 131 2.87 -6.61 -3.13
CA ALA A 131 1.93 -7.63 -3.60
C ALA A 131 1.41 -7.37 -5.03
N ILE A 132 1.21 -6.09 -5.40
CA ILE A 132 0.84 -5.70 -6.77
C ILE A 132 1.98 -6.02 -7.75
N PHE A 133 3.22 -5.67 -7.41
CA PHE A 133 4.38 -5.96 -8.26
C PHE A 133 4.68 -7.45 -8.37
N ASP A 134 4.43 -8.22 -7.31
CA ASP A 134 4.55 -9.68 -7.30
C ASP A 134 3.40 -10.39 -8.04
N GLY A 135 2.38 -9.63 -8.49
CA GLY A 135 1.24 -10.18 -9.22
C GLY A 135 0.26 -10.97 -8.34
N ALA A 136 0.25 -10.74 -7.01
CA ALA A 136 -0.66 -11.41 -6.08
C ALA A 136 -2.15 -11.14 -6.38
N GLY A 137 -2.42 -10.06 -7.14
CA GLY A 137 -3.74 -9.72 -7.65
C GLY A 137 -4.04 -10.20 -9.08
N GLY A 138 -3.13 -10.91 -9.74
CA GLY A 138 -3.23 -11.14 -11.17
C GLY A 138 -2.87 -9.90 -12.01
N PRO A 139 -2.95 -10.02 -13.35
CA PRO A 139 -2.46 -8.99 -14.24
C PRO A 139 -3.34 -7.74 -14.19
N MET A 140 -2.72 -6.58 -13.97
CA MET A 140 -3.35 -5.27 -14.16
C MET A 140 -3.20 -4.84 -15.60
N THR A 141 -4.25 -4.23 -16.15
CA THR A 141 -4.15 -3.54 -17.45
C THR A 141 -3.24 -2.31 -17.34
N PRO A 142 -2.62 -1.87 -18.45
CA PRO A 142 -1.78 -0.67 -18.46
C PRO A 142 -2.51 0.58 -17.93
N LEU A 143 -3.79 0.72 -18.27
CA LEU A 143 -4.65 1.80 -17.79
C LEU A 143 -4.90 1.74 -16.28
N GLU A 144 -5.11 0.55 -15.73
CA GLU A 144 -5.27 0.34 -14.29
C GLU A 144 -3.98 0.67 -13.55
N LYS A 145 -2.81 0.31 -14.08
CA LYS A 145 -1.50 0.66 -13.51
C LYS A 145 -1.31 2.16 -13.48
N LEU A 146 -1.53 2.83 -14.61
CA LEU A 146 -1.43 4.29 -14.73
C LEU A 146 -2.37 4.99 -13.72
N ARG A 147 -3.65 4.59 -13.70
CA ARG A 147 -4.66 5.15 -12.79
C ARG A 147 -4.29 4.94 -11.32
N THR A 148 -3.87 3.72 -10.98
CA THR A 148 -3.54 3.36 -9.60
C THR A 148 -2.28 4.08 -9.16
N GLY A 149 -1.22 4.06 -9.97
CA GLY A 149 0.04 4.74 -9.71
C GLY A 149 -0.16 6.24 -9.47
N TYR A 150 -0.97 6.89 -10.31
CA TYR A 150 -1.32 8.30 -10.11
C TYR A 150 -2.10 8.54 -8.80
N ARG A 151 -3.16 7.77 -8.55
CA ARG A 151 -4.04 7.97 -7.38
C ARG A 151 -3.42 7.59 -6.04
N SER A 152 -2.46 6.67 -6.04
CA SER A 152 -1.76 6.18 -4.84
C SER A 152 -0.36 6.77 -4.68
N SER A 153 0.02 7.69 -5.57
CA SER A 153 1.35 8.29 -5.63
C SER A 153 2.47 7.24 -5.64
N VAL A 154 2.34 6.24 -6.51
CA VAL A 154 3.36 5.20 -6.73
C VAL A 154 3.96 5.43 -8.11
N SER A 155 5.10 6.13 -8.13
CA SER A 155 5.76 6.59 -9.36
C SER A 155 6.14 5.44 -10.30
N SER A 156 6.67 4.34 -9.75
CA SER A 156 7.05 3.15 -10.53
C SER A 156 5.86 2.50 -11.24
N LEU A 157 4.71 2.40 -10.56
CA LEU A 157 3.49 1.83 -11.13
C LEU A 157 2.90 2.74 -12.23
N PHE A 158 2.98 4.06 -12.03
CA PHE A 158 2.60 5.03 -13.04
C PHE A 158 3.47 4.92 -14.31
N CYS A 159 4.81 4.92 -14.15
CA CYS A 159 5.74 4.75 -15.27
C CYS A 159 5.47 3.45 -16.03
N GLN A 160 5.34 2.33 -15.32
CA GLN A 160 5.08 1.04 -15.95
C GLN A 160 3.77 1.06 -16.77
N GLY A 161 2.72 1.70 -16.26
CA GLY A 161 1.47 1.87 -17.02
C GLY A 161 1.66 2.70 -18.30
N CYS A 162 2.40 3.81 -18.22
CA CYS A 162 2.73 4.63 -19.39
C CYS A 162 3.57 3.85 -20.42
N GLU A 163 4.63 3.18 -19.98
CA GLU A 163 5.52 2.37 -20.83
C GLU A 163 4.74 1.25 -21.54
N GLU A 164 3.86 0.55 -20.84
CA GLU A 164 3.04 -0.50 -21.43
C GLU A 164 2.03 0.05 -22.46
N LEU A 165 1.42 1.21 -22.20
CA LEU A 165 0.53 1.88 -23.17
C LEU A 165 1.27 2.33 -24.43
N VAL A 166 2.53 2.76 -24.29
CA VAL A 166 3.38 3.17 -25.43
C VAL A 166 3.83 1.95 -26.25
N ASN A 167 4.12 0.84 -25.58
CA ASN A 167 4.53 -0.41 -26.23
C ASN A 167 3.38 -1.23 -26.82
N GLN A 168 2.13 -0.93 -26.44
CA GLN A 168 0.96 -1.63 -26.95
C GLN A 168 0.82 -1.43 -28.48
N SER A 169 0.79 -2.52 -29.23
CA SER A 169 0.62 -2.50 -30.69
C SER A 169 -0.82 -2.20 -31.11
N ALA A 170 -1.80 -2.68 -30.33
CA ALA A 170 -3.21 -2.45 -30.57
C ALA A 170 -3.59 -0.97 -30.39
N THR A 171 -4.49 -0.49 -31.23
CA THR A 171 -5.10 0.84 -31.10
C THR A 171 -5.77 0.99 -29.75
N LEU A 172 -5.63 2.15 -29.10
CA LEU A 172 -6.37 2.42 -27.87
C LEU A 172 -7.86 2.53 -28.16
N SER A 173 -8.66 1.91 -27.30
CA SER A 173 -10.11 2.03 -27.30
C SER A 173 -10.55 3.47 -26.98
N ILE A 174 -11.76 3.82 -27.39
CA ILE A 174 -12.36 5.13 -27.09
C ILE A 174 -12.43 5.37 -25.58
N SER A 175 -12.73 4.34 -24.80
CA SER A 175 -12.77 4.42 -23.33
C SER A 175 -11.40 4.69 -22.72
N GLU A 176 -10.33 4.09 -23.25
CA GLU A 176 -8.96 4.39 -22.82
C GLU A 176 -8.58 5.83 -23.17
N LEU A 177 -8.90 6.28 -24.38
CA LEU A 177 -8.62 7.66 -24.81
C LEU A 177 -9.39 8.70 -23.98
N GLN A 178 -10.66 8.44 -23.67
CA GLN A 178 -11.45 9.30 -22.79
C GLN A 178 -10.86 9.40 -21.40
N PHE A 179 -10.36 8.28 -20.84
CA PHE A 179 -9.69 8.28 -19.56
C PHE A 179 -8.36 9.06 -19.61
N LEU A 180 -7.55 8.83 -20.63
CA LEU A 180 -6.24 9.48 -20.77
C LEU A 180 -6.34 10.98 -21.08
N ASN A 181 -7.47 11.44 -21.62
CA ASN A 181 -7.74 12.88 -21.78
C ASN A 181 -7.88 13.61 -20.43
N TRP A 182 -8.01 12.88 -19.32
CA TRP A 182 -7.92 13.47 -17.99
C TRP A 182 -6.48 13.94 -17.72
N GLY A 183 -6.28 15.25 -17.59
CA GLY A 183 -4.95 15.85 -17.39
C GLY A 183 -4.07 15.92 -18.65
N GLY A 184 -4.63 15.73 -19.84
CA GLY A 184 -3.88 15.87 -21.10
C GLY A 184 -2.80 14.80 -21.31
N MET A 185 -2.91 13.64 -20.68
CA MET A 185 -1.96 12.52 -20.82
C MET A 185 -2.12 11.79 -22.16
N GLY A 186 -3.35 11.73 -22.69
CA GLY A 186 -3.69 11.03 -23.93
C GLY A 186 -2.85 11.49 -25.14
N PRO A 187 -2.85 12.79 -25.48
CA PRO A 187 -2.01 13.31 -26.56
C PRO A 187 -0.52 12.99 -26.38
N ARG A 188 -0.01 13.03 -25.15
CA ARG A 188 1.40 12.72 -24.84
C ARG A 188 1.73 11.24 -25.03
N ILE A 189 0.88 10.33 -24.58
CA ILE A 189 1.03 8.89 -24.86
C ILE A 189 0.95 8.60 -26.36
N MET A 190 0.04 9.26 -27.10
CA MET A 190 -0.05 9.09 -28.56
C MET A 190 1.21 9.58 -29.27
N LEU A 191 1.76 10.73 -28.85
CA LEU A 191 3.02 11.25 -29.38
C LEU A 191 4.18 10.26 -29.16
N LEU A 192 4.32 9.72 -27.95
CA LEU A 192 5.35 8.72 -27.64
C LEU A 192 5.21 7.44 -28.48
N ARG A 193 3.98 7.01 -28.75
CA ARG A 193 3.72 5.85 -29.62
C ARG A 193 4.13 6.13 -31.06
N GLU A 194 3.81 7.31 -31.57
CA GLU A 194 4.20 7.74 -32.91
C GLU A 194 5.72 7.84 -33.04
N GLU A 195 6.41 8.47 -32.07
CA GLU A 195 7.87 8.54 -31.99
C GLU A 195 8.49 7.12 -32.04
N ARG A 196 7.97 6.18 -31.23
CA ARG A 196 8.42 4.77 -31.22
C ARG A 196 8.26 4.12 -32.59
N LEU A 197 7.09 4.23 -33.20
CA LEU A 197 6.79 3.60 -34.50
C LEU A 197 7.63 4.18 -35.63
N GLN A 198 7.87 5.50 -35.63
CA GLN A 198 8.75 6.15 -36.59
C GLN A 198 10.20 5.64 -36.46
N MET A 199 10.70 5.47 -35.23
CA MET A 199 12.04 4.92 -34.99
C MET A 199 12.15 3.46 -35.42
N GLU A 200 11.12 2.64 -35.19
CA GLU A 200 11.06 1.26 -35.69
C GLU A 200 11.09 1.20 -37.22
N LEU A 201 10.36 2.10 -37.89
CA LEU A 201 10.35 2.20 -39.35
C LEU A 201 11.73 2.62 -39.91
N VAL A 202 12.35 3.64 -39.33
CA VAL A 202 13.70 4.09 -39.73
C VAL A 202 14.72 2.95 -39.54
N ARG A 203 14.66 2.23 -38.41
CA ARG A 203 15.53 1.08 -38.16
C ARG A 203 15.35 -0.02 -39.21
N ALA A 204 14.12 -0.30 -39.61
CA ALA A 204 13.81 -1.28 -40.65
C ALA A 204 14.36 -0.89 -42.03
N LEU A 205 14.36 0.41 -42.36
CA LEU A 205 14.84 0.91 -43.65
C LEU A 205 16.37 1.04 -43.73
N VAL A 206 17.02 1.49 -42.65
CA VAL A 206 18.46 1.85 -42.65
C VAL A 206 19.36 0.69 -42.16
N HIS A 207 18.87 -0.55 -42.13
CA HIS A 207 19.66 -1.78 -41.85
C HIS A 207 20.60 -1.65 -40.63
N GLY A 208 20.06 -1.27 -39.48
CA GLY A 208 20.78 -1.35 -38.20
C GLY A 208 21.57 -0.11 -37.77
N ALA A 209 21.51 1.00 -38.52
CA ALA A 209 22.03 2.28 -38.05
C ALA A 209 20.94 3.05 -37.28
N GLY A 210 20.92 2.95 -35.95
CA GLY A 210 20.05 3.74 -35.09
C GLY A 210 20.18 3.34 -33.62
N LYS A 211 20.14 4.34 -32.71
CA LYS A 211 20.00 4.08 -31.26
C LYS A 211 18.60 3.49 -31.01
N ASP A 212 18.50 2.48 -30.16
CA ASP A 212 17.20 1.94 -29.74
C ASP A 212 16.36 3.03 -29.06
N PHE A 213 15.05 3.04 -29.33
CA PHE A 213 14.11 3.95 -28.68
C PHE A 213 13.87 3.49 -27.23
N ASP A 214 14.49 4.17 -26.27
CA ASP A 214 14.29 3.90 -24.85
C ASP A 214 12.96 4.52 -24.39
N VAL A 215 11.90 3.70 -24.41
CA VAL A 215 10.56 4.09 -23.98
C VAL A 215 10.55 4.56 -22.53
N ALA A 216 11.32 3.92 -21.64
CA ALA A 216 11.32 4.25 -20.22
C ALA A 216 11.98 5.61 -19.97
N GLU A 217 13.10 5.90 -20.66
CA GLU A 217 13.74 7.22 -20.63
C GLU A 217 12.78 8.30 -21.14
N ARG A 218 12.15 8.06 -22.28
CA ARG A 218 11.26 9.05 -22.91
C ARG A 218 9.97 9.30 -22.11
N VAL A 219 9.38 8.26 -21.53
CA VAL A 219 8.24 8.40 -20.60
C VAL A 219 8.64 9.25 -19.39
N ARG A 220 9.81 9.00 -18.79
CA ARG A 220 10.30 9.78 -17.65
C ARG A 220 10.52 11.25 -17.99
N GLU A 221 10.96 11.54 -19.21
CA GLU A 221 11.15 12.92 -19.69
C GLU A 221 9.81 13.63 -19.94
N VAL A 222 8.90 13.01 -20.68
CA VAL A 222 7.61 13.61 -21.06
C VAL A 222 6.66 13.79 -19.87
N PHE A 223 6.77 12.94 -18.86
CA PHE A 223 5.98 13.01 -17.63
C PHE A 223 6.80 13.44 -16.41
N ALA A 224 7.91 14.18 -16.61
CA ALA A 224 8.78 14.60 -15.52
C ALA A 224 8.03 15.40 -14.44
N GLU A 225 7.15 16.32 -14.84
CA GLU A 225 6.34 17.14 -13.94
C GLU A 225 5.38 16.28 -13.09
N GLU A 226 4.64 15.36 -13.71
CA GLU A 226 3.77 14.43 -12.98
C GLU A 226 4.55 13.52 -12.04
N LEU A 227 5.71 13.05 -12.48
CA LEU A 227 6.57 12.21 -11.66
C LEU A 227 7.16 12.98 -10.49
N GLU A 228 7.50 14.25 -10.65
CA GLU A 228 7.95 15.11 -9.56
C GLU A 228 6.82 15.31 -8.54
N MET A 229 5.60 15.62 -8.99
CA MET A 229 4.43 15.72 -8.10
C MET A 229 4.17 14.42 -7.34
N VAL A 230 4.25 13.27 -8.02
CA VAL A 230 4.05 11.96 -7.39
C VAL A 230 5.16 11.66 -6.38
N ARG A 231 6.42 11.95 -6.74
CA ARG A 231 7.58 11.75 -5.87
C ARG A 231 7.58 12.67 -4.66
N GLU A 232 7.11 13.90 -4.80
CA GLU A 232 7.00 14.83 -3.67
C GLU A 232 6.02 14.30 -2.61
N VAL A 233 4.87 13.77 -3.05
CA VAL A 233 3.91 13.13 -2.14
C VAL A 233 4.50 11.85 -1.53
N GLU A 234 5.13 11.00 -2.33
CA GLU A 234 5.78 9.77 -1.89
C GLU A 234 6.93 10.04 -0.89
N GLY A 235 7.70 11.09 -1.14
CA GLY A 235 8.78 11.59 -0.29
C GLY A 235 8.27 12.10 1.05
N LYS A 236 7.24 12.97 1.05
CA LYS A 236 6.61 13.44 2.29
C LYS A 236 6.04 12.29 3.14
N MET A 237 5.50 11.25 2.50
CA MET A 237 5.05 10.04 3.21
C MET A 237 6.20 9.23 3.81
N SER A 238 7.35 9.19 3.12
CA SER A 238 8.55 8.47 3.55
C SER A 238 9.35 9.23 4.63
N GLU A 239 9.43 10.55 4.56
CA GLU A 239 10.06 11.38 5.60
C GLU A 239 9.28 11.31 6.92
N GLN A 240 7.94 11.33 6.85
CA GLN A 240 7.10 11.05 8.01
C GLN A 240 7.37 9.64 8.58
N MET A 241 7.79 8.66 7.76
CA MET A 241 8.16 7.31 8.23
C MET A 241 9.45 7.31 9.04
N ILE A 242 10.49 8.00 8.56
CA ILE A 242 11.80 7.99 9.21
C ILE A 242 11.74 8.70 10.56
N LEU A 243 10.99 9.82 10.65
CA LEU A 243 10.86 10.58 11.89
C LEU A 243 10.16 9.75 12.99
N GLU A 244 9.02 9.12 12.68
CA GLU A 244 8.28 8.28 13.63
C GLU A 244 9.11 7.07 14.12
N ASP A 245 9.83 6.39 13.23
CA ASP A 245 10.70 5.27 13.62
C ASP A 245 11.89 5.74 14.48
N SER A 246 12.39 6.96 14.25
CA SER A 246 13.48 7.54 15.06
C SER A 246 13.01 7.95 16.45
N ASP A 247 11.78 8.45 16.58
CA ASP A 247 11.16 8.81 17.86
C ASP A 247 10.88 7.56 18.70
N ILE A 248 10.41 6.48 18.07
CA ILE A 248 10.23 5.19 18.74
C ILE A 248 11.58 4.65 19.22
N ARG A 249 12.63 4.70 18.38
CA ARG A 249 13.98 4.23 18.75
C ARG A 249 14.63 5.08 19.84
N SER A 250 14.45 6.39 19.82
CA SER A 250 15.03 7.30 20.82
C SER A 250 14.34 7.14 22.18
N ALA A 251 13.01 6.98 22.21
CA ALA A 251 12.27 6.62 23.42
C ALA A 251 12.73 5.25 24.00
N PHE A 252 13.04 4.29 23.13
CA PHE A 252 13.58 2.99 23.53
C PHE A 252 14.97 3.07 24.16
N LEU A 253 15.79 4.04 23.73
CA LEU A 253 17.15 4.24 24.26
C LEU A 253 17.15 5.10 25.53
N SER A 254 16.19 6.01 25.70
CA SER A 254 16.05 6.79 26.93
C SER A 254 15.52 5.98 28.11
N ASP A 255 14.61 5.03 27.88
CA ASP A 255 14.00 4.22 28.94
C ASP A 255 14.83 2.97 29.34
N ASN A 256 15.82 2.58 28.53
CA ASN A 256 16.72 1.45 28.83
C ASN A 256 17.96 1.82 29.65
N GLN A 257 18.01 3.00 30.29
CA GLN A 257 18.94 3.25 31.40
C GLN A 257 18.46 2.65 32.74
N ILE A 258 17.51 1.71 32.72
CA ILE A 258 17.19 0.88 33.89
C ILE A 258 18.23 -0.22 34.00
N VAL A 259 19.13 -0.02 34.98
CA VAL A 259 20.08 -0.96 35.58
C VAL A 259 19.76 -2.43 35.27
N ALA A 260 20.67 -3.08 34.55
CA ALA A 260 20.64 -4.52 34.31
C ALA A 260 20.37 -5.28 35.64
N PRO A 261 19.27 -6.03 35.77
CA PRO A 261 19.12 -6.90 36.92
C PRO A 261 20.22 -7.97 36.82
N ARG A 262 21.05 -8.07 37.86
CA ARG A 262 22.01 -9.16 38.04
C ARG A 262 21.26 -10.48 37.85
N LEU A 263 21.57 -11.18 36.75
CA LEU A 263 21.11 -12.54 36.50
C LEU A 263 21.66 -13.44 37.61
N VAL A 264 20.81 -13.75 38.60
CA VAL A 264 21.06 -14.84 39.54
C VAL A 264 20.75 -16.13 38.79
N GLY A 265 21.76 -17.01 38.70
CA GLY A 265 21.74 -18.20 37.86
C GLY A 265 20.57 -19.12 38.14
N PHE A 266 19.73 -19.33 37.12
CA PHE A 266 18.84 -20.48 37.04
C PHE A 266 19.54 -21.58 36.26
N ASN A 267 19.91 -22.63 36.97
CA ASN A 267 20.44 -23.86 36.41
C ASN A 267 19.25 -24.69 35.90
N ILE A 268 19.04 -24.75 34.59
CA ILE A 268 18.00 -25.59 33.98
C ILE A 268 18.66 -26.88 33.49
N SER A 269 18.51 -27.95 34.27
CA SER A 269 18.87 -29.30 33.89
C SER A 269 17.85 -29.85 32.90
N TYR A 270 18.30 -30.19 31.68
CA TYR A 270 17.48 -30.88 30.69
C TYR A 270 17.26 -32.35 31.10
N LEU A 271 16.01 -32.73 31.36
CA LEU A 271 15.59 -34.13 31.38
C LEU A 271 15.20 -34.56 29.97
N SER A 272 16.03 -35.40 29.37
CA SER A 272 15.70 -36.17 28.17
C SER A 272 14.70 -37.26 28.55
N CYS A 273 13.51 -37.24 27.95
CA CYS A 273 12.58 -38.36 28.00
C CYS A 273 12.46 -38.93 26.58
N ARG A 274 13.07 -40.11 26.37
CA ARG A 274 12.78 -40.99 25.24
C ARG A 274 11.48 -41.74 25.53
N ARG A 275 10.57 -41.75 24.55
CA ARG A 275 9.96 -42.98 24.01
C ARG A 275 9.27 -42.65 22.69
#